data_AF-A0A2T6DHY9-F1
#
_entry.id   AF-A0A2T6DHY9-F1
#
_cell.length_a   1.000
_cell.length_b   1.000
_cell.length_c   1.000
_cell.angle_alpha   90.00
_cell.angle_beta   90.00
_cell.angle_gamma   90.00
#
_symmetry.space_group_name_H-M   'P 1'
#
loop_
_entity.id
_entity.type
_entity.pdbx_description
1 polymer ?
#
loop_
_entity_poly.entity_id
_entity_poly.type
_entity_poly.pdbx_seq_one_letter_code
_entity_poly.pdbx_strand_id
1 'polypeptide(L)'
;MWSRVANVALHGGMRLFLSSFTPVAGKGPHVRCVRAILFDKTPDANWKVPWHQDLTIAVEKRVDLPGYTAWTEKEGIPHVQPPVAVLENMLTARIHLDPCGSDNGALKVLPCTHLDGRLTSDAIGARRTAIEEYTCACKVGDVLFMRPLLLHASSPAATPSRRRVLHLEFAGCDLHNPLRWQEF
;
A
#
# COMPACT_ATOMS: atom_id res chain seq x y z
N MET A 1 6.25 18.90 8.28
CA MET A 1 6.39 17.80 9.25
C MET A 1 5.97 16.45 8.66
N TRP A 2 4.83 16.37 7.96
CA TRP A 2 4.35 15.16 7.27
C TRP A 2 5.20 14.68 6.08
N SER A 3 5.90 15.56 5.40
CA SER A 3 6.78 15.22 4.26
C SER A 3 8.04 14.41 4.61
N ARG A 4 8.30 14.16 5.91
CA ARG A 4 9.49 13.41 6.38
C ARG A 4 9.20 11.99 6.87
N VAL A 5 7.92 11.60 7.00
CA VAL A 5 7.56 10.18 7.03
C VAL A 5 7.46 9.78 5.57
N ALA A 6 8.61 9.43 5.00
CA ALA A 6 8.83 9.38 3.56
C ALA A 6 7.66 8.73 2.81
N ASN A 7 6.96 9.59 2.06
CA ASN A 7 5.86 9.32 1.16
C ASN A 7 4.44 9.12 1.74
N VAL A 8 4.13 9.75 2.88
CA VAL A 8 2.77 9.92 3.41
C VAL A 8 2.35 11.39 3.34
N ALA A 9 1.19 11.71 2.72
CA ALA A 9 0.68 13.08 2.65
C ALA A 9 -0.83 13.16 2.91
N LEU A 10 -1.23 13.95 3.92
CA LEU A 10 -2.62 14.31 4.21
C LEU A 10 -3.04 15.56 3.41
N HIS A 11 -4.34 15.75 3.20
CA HIS A 11 -5.07 16.71 2.35
C HIS A 11 -4.39 18.07 2.03
N GLY A 12 -3.62 18.67 2.93
CA GLY A 12 -2.88 19.93 2.70
C GLY A 12 -1.48 19.82 2.03
N GLY A 13 -0.85 18.63 2.03
CA GLY A 13 0.50 18.39 1.48
C GLY A 13 0.52 17.68 0.11
N MET A 14 -0.67 17.37 -0.43
CA MET A 14 -0.86 16.52 -1.61
C MET A 14 -0.12 17.03 -2.86
N ARG A 15 -0.10 18.35 -3.08
CA ARG A 15 0.57 18.94 -4.25
C ARG A 15 2.09 18.71 -4.24
N LEU A 16 2.72 18.84 -3.06
CA LEU A 16 4.16 18.58 -2.89
C LEU A 16 4.46 17.08 -3.01
N PHE A 17 3.61 16.24 -2.44
CA PHE A 17 3.77 14.79 -2.49
C PHE A 17 3.64 14.23 -3.91
N LEU A 18 2.59 14.60 -4.65
CA LEU A 18 2.42 14.22 -6.04
C LEU A 18 3.54 14.79 -6.94
N SER A 19 4.06 15.99 -6.62
CA SER A 19 5.23 16.52 -7.33
C SER A 19 6.55 15.81 -7.01
N SER A 20 6.64 15.14 -5.84
CA SER A 20 7.76 14.26 -5.47
C SER A 20 7.56 12.81 -5.90
N PHE A 21 6.33 12.44 -6.26
CA PHE A 21 6.01 11.20 -6.94
C PHE A 21 6.44 11.33 -8.40
N THR A 22 7.75 11.28 -8.61
CA THR A 22 8.31 10.99 -9.92
C THR A 22 8.36 9.47 -10.02
N PRO A 23 7.62 8.84 -10.96
CA PRO A 23 7.84 7.43 -11.28
C PRO A 23 9.33 7.22 -11.50
N VAL A 24 9.92 6.26 -10.80
CA VAL A 24 11.34 5.94 -10.94
C VAL A 24 11.44 5.08 -12.20
N ALA A 25 11.55 5.78 -13.33
CA ALA A 25 11.74 5.36 -14.71
C ALA A 25 10.57 5.71 -15.65
N GLY A 26 10.76 6.74 -16.49
CA GLY A 26 10.07 6.88 -17.76
C GLY A 26 9.25 8.17 -17.92
N LYS A 27 9.55 8.92 -18.99
CA LYS A 27 8.88 10.17 -19.41
C LYS A 27 7.38 9.95 -19.73
N GLY A 28 6.44 10.68 -19.09
CA GLY A 28 5.06 10.89 -19.60
C GLY A 28 3.89 10.30 -18.77
N PRO A 29 2.62 10.69 -19.04
CA PRO A 29 1.57 10.99 -18.05
C PRO A 29 0.64 9.84 -17.61
N HIS A 30 1.03 8.57 -17.70
CA HIS A 30 0.07 7.47 -17.52
C HIS A 30 0.17 6.78 -16.16
N VAL A 31 -0.26 7.47 -15.12
CA VAL A 31 -0.63 6.82 -13.85
C VAL A 31 -2.02 6.21 -14.03
N ARG A 32 -2.15 4.89 -13.84
CA ARG A 32 -3.42 4.16 -13.97
C ARG A 32 -3.86 3.63 -12.60
N CYS A 33 -5.12 3.83 -12.23
CA CYS A 33 -5.69 3.07 -11.11
C CYS A 33 -5.89 1.62 -11.56
N VAL A 34 -5.28 0.67 -10.86
CA VAL A 34 -5.26 -0.75 -11.24
C VAL A 34 -5.99 -1.62 -10.23
N ARG A 35 -6.41 -1.06 -9.09
CA ARG A 35 -7.16 -1.78 -8.08
C ARG A 35 -7.89 -0.84 -7.14
N ALA A 36 -9.08 -1.24 -6.71
CA ALA A 36 -9.83 -0.61 -5.64
C ALA A 36 -10.31 -1.66 -4.64
N ILE A 37 -10.12 -1.42 -3.35
CA ILE A 37 -10.55 -2.30 -2.26
C ILE A 37 -11.22 -1.43 -1.19
N LEU A 38 -12.43 -1.82 -0.77
CA LEU A 38 -13.06 -1.25 0.41
C LEU A 38 -12.73 -2.10 1.64
N PHE A 39 -11.93 -1.56 2.55
CA PHE A 39 -11.74 -2.17 3.87
C PHE A 39 -12.83 -1.66 4.81
N ASP A 40 -13.87 -2.46 5.05
CA ASP A 40 -14.92 -2.17 6.03
C ASP A 40 -14.69 -3.00 7.31
N LYS A 41 -14.03 -2.41 8.31
CA LYS A 41 -13.87 -3.06 9.62
C LYS A 41 -15.09 -2.70 10.49
N THR A 42 -15.79 -3.71 10.98
CA THR A 42 -16.89 -3.56 11.95
C THR A 42 -16.42 -4.00 13.34
N PRO A 43 -17.17 -3.68 14.42
CA PRO A 43 -16.84 -4.13 15.77
C PRO A 43 -16.66 -5.65 15.88
N ASP A 44 -17.49 -6.42 15.17
CA ASP A 44 -17.44 -7.89 15.15
C ASP A 44 -16.29 -8.44 14.29
N ALA A 45 -15.60 -7.58 13.55
CA ALA A 45 -14.56 -7.93 12.58
C ALA A 45 -13.26 -7.13 12.82
N ASN A 46 -12.74 -7.26 14.04
CA ASN A 46 -11.56 -6.54 14.53
C ASN A 46 -10.25 -7.33 14.34
N TRP A 47 -9.88 -7.65 13.10
CA TRP A 47 -8.65 -8.42 12.83
C TRP A 47 -7.38 -7.54 12.84
N LYS A 48 -6.29 -8.14 13.36
CA LYS A 48 -4.92 -7.61 13.28
C LYS A 48 -4.36 -7.81 11.89
N VAL A 49 -3.65 -6.80 11.39
CA VAL A 49 -2.79 -6.95 10.21
C VAL A 49 -1.34 -6.89 10.69
N PRO A 50 -0.56 -7.98 10.58
CA PRO A 50 0.83 -8.00 11.02
C PRO A 50 1.70 -7.06 10.17
N TRP A 51 2.93 -6.83 10.60
CA TRP A 51 3.91 -6.08 9.80
C TRP A 51 4.19 -6.79 8.48
N HIS A 52 3.97 -6.11 7.36
CA HIS A 52 4.11 -6.64 6.02
C HIS A 52 4.38 -5.54 4.99
N GLN A 53 4.64 -5.97 3.76
CA GLN A 53 4.64 -5.15 2.54
C GLN A 53 3.52 -5.65 1.62
N ASP A 54 2.98 -4.76 0.79
CA ASP A 54 2.02 -5.11 -0.24
C ASP A 54 2.78 -5.64 -1.47
N LEU A 55 2.86 -6.96 -1.60
CA LEU A 55 3.73 -7.62 -2.60
C LEU A 55 2.99 -8.19 -3.81
N THR A 56 1.67 -8.17 -3.83
CA THR A 56 0.85 -8.85 -4.85
C THR A 56 0.05 -7.87 -5.67
N ILE A 57 0.03 -8.07 -6.99
CA ILE A 57 -0.82 -7.33 -7.92
C ILE A 57 -1.90 -8.26 -8.50
N ALA A 58 -3.01 -7.68 -8.96
CA ALA A 58 -4.05 -8.36 -9.71
C ALA A 58 -3.82 -8.21 -11.22
N VAL A 59 -4.00 -9.30 -11.97
CA VAL A 59 -3.75 -9.34 -13.43
C VAL A 59 -4.86 -10.10 -14.14
N GLU A 60 -5.10 -9.75 -15.41
CA GLU A 60 -6.19 -10.30 -16.23
C GLU A 60 -6.14 -11.83 -16.34
N LYS A 61 -4.94 -12.36 -16.52
CA LYS A 61 -4.71 -13.80 -16.67
C LYS A 61 -3.33 -14.20 -16.19
N ARG A 62 -3.21 -15.45 -15.78
CA ARG A 62 -1.91 -16.04 -15.48
C ARG A 62 -1.08 -16.19 -16.76
N VAL A 63 0.18 -15.75 -16.70
CA VAL A 63 1.18 -15.95 -17.74
C VAL A 63 2.49 -16.34 -17.05
N ASP A 64 3.09 -17.45 -17.48
CA ASP A 64 4.39 -17.85 -16.94
C ASP A 64 5.49 -16.93 -17.53
N LEU A 65 5.99 -16.01 -16.71
CA LEU A 65 7.02 -15.04 -17.05
C LEU A 65 8.11 -15.01 -15.96
N PRO A 66 9.39 -14.82 -16.33
CA PRO A 66 10.47 -14.66 -15.36
C PRO A 66 10.21 -13.52 -14.37
N GLY A 67 10.47 -13.76 -13.09
CA GLY A 67 10.33 -12.75 -12.03
C GLY A 67 8.90 -12.56 -11.51
N TYR A 68 7.90 -13.23 -12.08
CA TYR A 68 6.52 -13.26 -11.60
C TYR A 68 6.27 -14.56 -10.83
N THR A 69 6.16 -14.46 -9.50
CA THR A 69 6.15 -15.62 -8.60
C THR A 69 4.93 -15.63 -7.68
N ALA A 70 4.75 -16.71 -6.93
CA ALA A 70 3.71 -16.82 -5.90
C ALA A 70 2.30 -16.50 -6.43
N TRP A 71 1.95 -17.12 -7.56
CA TRP A 71 0.62 -17.02 -8.15
C TRP A 71 -0.44 -17.55 -7.19
N THR A 72 -1.50 -16.78 -7.02
CA THR A 72 -2.71 -17.15 -6.26
C THR A 72 -3.93 -16.70 -7.04
N GLU A 73 -5.10 -17.23 -6.69
CA GLU A 73 -6.37 -16.79 -7.26
C GLU A 73 -7.31 -16.37 -6.14
N LYS A 74 -8.00 -15.23 -6.32
CA LYS A 74 -8.97 -14.70 -5.38
C LYS A 74 -10.21 -14.32 -6.16
N GLU A 75 -11.34 -14.96 -5.85
CA GLU A 75 -12.62 -14.71 -6.54
C GLU A 75 -12.51 -14.83 -8.09
N GLY A 76 -11.73 -15.80 -8.57
CA GLY A 76 -11.48 -15.99 -10.01
C GLY A 76 -10.48 -15.02 -10.63
N ILE A 77 -9.92 -14.08 -9.86
CA ILE A 77 -8.95 -13.09 -10.34
C ILE A 77 -7.52 -13.56 -10.00
N PRO A 78 -6.65 -13.77 -11.01
CA PRO A 78 -5.25 -14.10 -10.80
C PRO A 78 -4.49 -12.97 -10.10
N HIS A 79 -3.72 -13.35 -9.08
CA HIS A 79 -2.81 -12.48 -8.36
C HIS A 79 -1.40 -13.04 -8.42
N VAL A 80 -0.41 -12.16 -8.47
CA VAL A 80 1.00 -12.54 -8.60
C VAL A 80 1.90 -11.57 -7.86
N GLN A 81 3.04 -12.04 -7.38
CA GLN A 81 4.13 -11.17 -6.94
C GLN A 81 4.97 -10.78 -8.16
N PRO A 82 4.99 -9.50 -8.56
CA PRO A 82 5.77 -9.06 -9.71
C PRO A 82 7.24 -8.81 -9.31
N PRO A 83 8.13 -8.53 -10.29
CA PRO A 83 9.43 -7.96 -10.01
C PRO A 83 9.33 -6.69 -9.16
N VAL A 84 10.29 -6.47 -8.26
CA VAL A 84 10.28 -5.33 -7.31
C VAL A 84 10.19 -3.98 -8.02
N ALA A 85 10.80 -3.84 -9.20
CA ALA A 85 10.74 -2.63 -10.02
C ALA A 85 9.31 -2.19 -10.40
N VAL A 86 8.36 -3.14 -10.51
CA VAL A 86 6.94 -2.83 -10.71
C VAL A 86 6.37 -2.20 -9.43
N LEU A 87 6.60 -2.82 -8.27
CA LEU A 87 6.12 -2.31 -6.97
C LEU A 87 6.73 -0.96 -6.60
N GLU A 88 7.99 -0.71 -6.98
CA GLU A 88 8.67 0.57 -6.81
C GLU A 88 7.99 1.68 -7.63
N ASN A 89 7.34 1.34 -8.74
CA ASN A 89 6.59 2.26 -9.60
C ASN A 89 5.09 2.30 -9.28
N MET A 90 4.68 1.75 -8.14
CA MET A 90 3.29 1.80 -7.68
C MET A 90 3.10 2.79 -6.52
N LEU A 91 1.88 3.29 -6.41
CA LEU A 91 1.42 4.15 -5.34
C LEU A 91 0.07 3.68 -4.83
N THR A 92 -0.08 3.65 -3.52
CA THR A 92 -1.36 3.41 -2.87
C THR A 92 -1.91 4.73 -2.33
N ALA A 93 -3.21 4.98 -2.53
CA ALA A 93 -3.96 6.01 -1.84
C ALA A 93 -5.02 5.36 -0.95
N ARG A 94 -4.99 5.67 0.35
CA ARG A 94 -5.95 5.17 1.34
C ARG A 94 -6.83 6.34 1.78
N ILE A 95 -8.06 6.38 1.30
CA ILE A 95 -9.04 7.43 1.61
C ILE A 95 -9.86 6.99 2.82
N HIS A 96 -9.78 7.75 3.90
CA HIS A 96 -10.48 7.46 5.14
C HIS A 96 -11.92 7.99 5.08
N LEU A 97 -12.90 7.09 5.16
CA LEU A 97 -14.32 7.46 5.17
C LEU A 97 -14.87 7.64 6.59
N ASP A 98 -14.14 7.17 7.58
CA ASP A 98 -14.44 7.27 9.01
C ASP A 98 -13.16 7.71 9.77
N PRO A 99 -13.27 8.34 10.95
CA PRO A 99 -12.11 8.73 11.74
C PRO A 99 -11.33 7.49 12.23
N CYS A 100 -10.00 7.59 12.23
CA CYS A 100 -9.12 6.51 12.61
C CYS A 100 -7.95 7.04 13.47
N GLY A 101 -8.14 6.95 14.79
CA GLY A 101 -7.14 7.30 15.80
C GLY A 101 -6.22 6.13 16.16
N SER A 102 -5.27 6.40 17.06
CA SER A 102 -4.35 5.39 17.62
C SER A 102 -5.08 4.29 18.41
N ASP A 103 -6.24 4.62 18.99
CA ASP A 103 -7.16 3.74 19.69
C ASP A 103 -8.05 2.88 18.77
N ASN A 104 -8.24 3.32 17.52
CA ASN A 104 -9.12 2.70 16.53
C ASN A 104 -8.35 2.14 15.31
N GLY A 105 -7.19 1.54 15.55
CA GLY A 105 -6.48 0.73 14.56
C GLY A 105 -5.86 1.53 13.41
N ALA A 106 -5.39 2.76 13.68
CA ALA A 106 -4.59 3.55 12.74
C ALA A 106 -3.44 2.73 12.13
N LEU A 107 -3.14 3.04 10.86
CA LEU A 107 -2.00 2.41 10.19
C LEU A 107 -0.72 2.81 10.91
N LYS A 108 0.13 1.82 11.18
CA LYS A 108 1.48 2.04 11.65
C LYS A 108 2.45 1.78 10.51
N VAL A 109 3.50 2.58 10.42
CA VAL A 109 4.52 2.45 9.38
C VAL A 109 5.91 2.51 9.99
N LEU A 110 6.88 1.87 9.34
CA LEU A 110 8.30 2.13 9.59
C LEU A 110 8.82 3.08 8.49
N PRO A 111 9.13 4.35 8.82
CA PRO A 111 9.53 5.34 7.83
C PRO A 111 10.70 4.87 6.96
N CYS A 112 10.69 5.30 5.68
CA CYS A 112 11.75 5.05 4.69
C CYS A 112 12.00 3.58 4.26
N THR A 113 11.33 2.59 4.86
CA THR A 113 11.55 1.17 4.55
C THR A 113 11.16 0.74 3.14
N HIS A 114 10.38 1.54 2.41
CA HIS A 114 10.11 1.30 0.99
C HIS A 114 11.36 1.40 0.09
N LEU A 115 12.45 1.96 0.59
CA LEU A 115 13.75 2.04 -0.09
C LEU A 115 14.59 0.76 0.09
N ASP A 116 14.17 -0.15 0.97
CA ASP A 116 14.91 -1.40 1.24
C ASP A 116 14.55 -2.53 0.26
N GLY A 117 13.70 -2.26 -0.73
CA GLY A 117 13.16 -3.28 -1.62
C GLY A 117 12.23 -4.26 -0.89
N ARG A 118 12.17 -5.51 -1.37
CA ARG A 118 11.40 -6.58 -0.73
C ARG A 118 12.18 -7.18 0.43
N LEU A 119 11.56 -7.22 1.60
CA LEU A 119 12.16 -7.71 2.84
C LEU A 119 11.76 -9.15 3.16
N THR A 120 12.70 -9.91 3.73
CA THR A 120 12.42 -11.22 4.34
C THR A 120 11.86 -11.06 5.74
N SER A 121 11.29 -12.11 6.32
CA SER A 121 10.77 -12.10 7.69
C SER A 121 11.82 -11.66 8.72
N ASP A 122 13.06 -12.11 8.59
CA ASP A 122 14.16 -11.74 9.49
C ASP A 122 14.53 -10.26 9.34
N ALA A 123 14.59 -9.76 8.10
CA ALA A 123 14.86 -8.35 7.83
C ALA A 123 13.73 -7.44 8.35
N ILE A 124 12.47 -7.88 8.26
CA ILE A 124 11.33 -7.20 8.90
C ILE A 124 11.55 -7.11 10.41
N GLY A 125 11.95 -8.22 11.06
CA GLY A 125 12.28 -8.23 12.50
C GLY A 125 13.37 -7.22 12.85
N ALA A 126 14.47 -7.21 12.08
CA ALA A 126 15.58 -6.29 12.28
C ALA A 126 15.17 -4.82 12.12
N ARG A 127 14.38 -4.48 11.08
CA ARG A 127 13.88 -3.11 10.86
C ARG A 127 12.97 -2.65 11.99
N ARG A 128 12.10 -3.53 12.51
CA ARG A 128 11.20 -3.20 13.63
C ARG A 128 11.95 -2.89 14.93
N THR A 129 13.11 -3.48 15.15
CA THR A 129 13.96 -3.16 16.31
C THR A 129 14.74 -1.87 16.09
N ALA A 130 15.11 -1.56 14.86
CA ALA A 130 15.99 -0.44 14.52
C ALA A 130 15.27 0.88 14.23
N ILE A 131 13.99 0.84 13.85
CA ILE A 131 13.24 2.01 13.37
C ILE A 131 12.03 2.23 14.27
N GLU A 132 11.86 3.48 14.72
CA GLU A 132 10.68 3.87 15.50
C GLU A 132 9.40 3.79 14.65
N GLU A 133 8.37 3.15 15.21
CA GLU A 133 7.06 3.04 14.58
C GLU A 133 6.36 4.41 14.55
N TYR A 134 5.82 4.80 13.40
CA TYR A 134 4.99 5.99 13.27
C TYR A 134 3.52 5.63 13.10
N THR A 135 2.62 6.26 13.88
CA THR A 135 1.18 6.03 13.79
C THR A 135 0.51 7.11 12.94
N CYS A 136 -0.14 6.69 11.85
CA CYS A 136 -0.84 7.56 10.91
C CYS A 136 -2.31 7.75 11.33
N ALA A 137 -2.55 8.61 12.33
CA ALA A 137 -3.91 9.01 12.70
C ALA A 137 -4.55 9.87 11.59
N CYS A 138 -5.79 9.55 11.21
CA CYS A 138 -6.49 10.17 10.09
C CYS A 138 -7.92 10.55 10.48
N LYS A 139 -8.42 11.67 9.94
CA LYS A 139 -9.81 12.12 10.03
C LYS A 139 -10.61 11.64 8.81
N VAL A 140 -11.92 11.87 8.83
CA VAL A 140 -12.77 11.67 7.65
C VAL A 140 -12.27 12.55 6.51
N GLY A 141 -12.13 11.98 5.31
CA GLY A 141 -11.65 12.65 4.11
C GLY A 141 -10.13 12.74 3.99
N ASP A 142 -9.38 12.37 5.03
CA ASP A 142 -7.93 12.29 4.92
C ASP A 142 -7.52 11.18 3.94
N VAL A 143 -6.52 11.47 3.13
CA VAL A 143 -5.91 10.52 2.20
C VAL A 143 -4.51 10.22 2.70
N LEU A 144 -4.19 8.94 2.86
CA LEU A 144 -2.86 8.46 3.19
C LEU A 144 -2.26 7.83 1.94
N PHE A 145 -1.27 8.49 1.37
CA PHE A 145 -0.47 7.91 0.30
C PHE A 145 0.66 7.05 0.88
N MET A 146 1.02 5.96 0.19
CA MET A 146 2.18 5.13 0.57
C MET A 146 2.66 4.31 -0.62
N ARG A 147 3.92 3.85 -0.59
CA ARG A 147 4.40 2.85 -1.56
C ARG A 147 4.14 1.43 -1.05
N PRO A 148 3.87 0.45 -1.94
CA PRO A 148 3.60 -0.93 -1.51
C PRO A 148 4.71 -1.57 -0.67
N LEU A 149 5.97 -1.21 -0.93
CA LEU A 149 7.14 -1.70 -0.20
C LEU A 149 7.33 -1.03 1.17
N LEU A 150 6.52 -0.06 1.57
CA LEU A 150 6.61 0.51 2.91
C LEU A 150 6.16 -0.53 3.92
N LEU A 151 7.01 -0.85 4.91
CA LEU A 151 6.57 -1.71 6.01
C LEU A 151 5.47 -1.03 6.79
N HIS A 152 4.36 -1.74 6.92
CA HIS A 152 3.19 -1.24 7.63
C HIS A 152 2.41 -2.35 8.33
N ALA A 153 1.63 -1.95 9.32
CA ALA A 153 0.77 -2.82 10.11
C ALA A 153 -0.49 -2.06 10.54
N SER A 154 -1.51 -2.79 10.97
CA SER A 154 -2.69 -2.21 11.61
C SER A 154 -3.01 -3.04 12.85
N SER A 155 -2.97 -2.38 14.01
CA SER A 155 -3.34 -3.02 15.28
C SER A 155 -4.86 -3.19 15.34
N PRO A 156 -5.37 -4.17 16.11
CA PRO A 156 -6.79 -4.21 16.48
C PRO A 156 -7.20 -2.89 17.15
N ALA A 157 -8.43 -2.47 16.93
CA ALA A 157 -9.01 -1.37 17.68
C ALA A 157 -9.14 -1.76 19.16
N ALA A 158 -8.71 -0.88 20.06
CA ALA A 158 -8.93 -1.03 21.50
C ALA A 158 -10.40 -0.75 21.85
N THR A 159 -11.03 0.17 21.13
CA THR A 159 -12.48 0.45 21.19
C THR A 159 -13.05 0.31 19.78
N PRO A 160 -13.51 -0.90 19.40
CA PRO A 160 -13.95 -1.16 18.04
C PRO A 160 -15.15 -0.29 17.67
N SER A 161 -14.99 0.46 16.58
CA SER A 161 -16.08 1.15 15.89
C SER A 161 -16.02 0.80 14.41
N ARG A 162 -17.10 1.04 13.67
CA ARG A 162 -17.07 0.82 12.23
C ARG A 162 -16.08 1.81 11.60
N ARG A 163 -15.16 1.29 10.78
CA ARG A 163 -14.14 2.08 10.09
C ARG A 163 -13.90 1.59 8.68
N ARG A 164 -14.18 2.46 7.71
CA ARG A 164 -14.02 2.21 6.29
C ARG A 164 -12.85 2.99 5.71
N VAL A 165 -12.07 2.31 4.88
CA VAL A 165 -11.00 2.90 4.08
C VAL A 165 -11.14 2.42 2.64
N LEU A 166 -11.25 3.36 1.70
CA LEU A 166 -11.13 3.05 0.29
C LEU A 166 -9.64 3.04 -0.08
N HIS A 167 -9.13 1.88 -0.45
CA HIS A 167 -7.74 1.67 -0.84
C HIS A 167 -7.65 1.55 -2.36
N LEU A 168 -6.96 2.50 -2.98
CA LEU A 168 -6.73 2.56 -4.40
C LEU A 168 -5.25 2.31 -4.68
N GLU A 169 -4.95 1.40 -5.59
CA GLU A 169 -3.60 1.16 -6.08
C GLU A 169 -3.45 1.78 -7.47
N PHE A 170 -2.32 2.46 -7.69
CA PHE A 170 -1.98 3.10 -8.94
C PHE A 170 -0.64 2.55 -9.44
N ALA A 171 -0.58 2.26 -10.74
CA ALA A 171 0.64 1.87 -11.43
C ALA A 171 1.16 3.05 -12.26
N GLY A 172 2.46 3.32 -12.11
CA GLY A 172 3.22 4.26 -12.95
C GLY A 172 3.94 3.58 -14.12
N CYS A 173 3.73 2.28 -14.33
CA CYS A 173 4.32 1.51 -15.42
C CYS A 173 3.36 0.44 -15.96
N ASP A 174 3.59 0.00 -17.19
CA ASP A 174 2.95 -1.19 -17.73
C ASP A 174 3.61 -2.46 -17.18
N LEU A 175 2.87 -3.58 -17.23
CA LEU A 175 3.42 -4.90 -16.92
C LEU A 175 4.22 -5.44 -18.12
N HIS A 176 5.15 -6.38 -17.84
CA HIS A 176 5.89 -7.07 -18.89
C HIS A 176 4.93 -7.80 -19.82
N ASN A 177 5.05 -7.57 -21.13
CA ASN A 177 4.25 -8.28 -22.13
C ASN A 177 4.44 -9.81 -22.00
N PRO A 178 3.37 -10.61 -22.17
CA PRO A 178 2.01 -10.21 -22.56
C PRO A 178 1.06 -9.94 -21.37
N LEU A 179 1.57 -9.75 -20.15
CA LEU A 179 0.75 -9.55 -18.96
C LEU A 179 0.01 -8.21 -18.99
N ARG A 180 -1.19 -8.17 -18.43
CA ARG A 180 -2.07 -7.01 -18.37
C ARG A 180 -2.62 -6.83 -16.96
N TRP A 181 -2.76 -5.58 -16.54
CA TRP A 181 -3.44 -5.23 -15.30
C TRP A 181 -4.88 -5.75 -15.33
N GLN A 182 -5.38 -6.23 -14.19
CA GLN A 182 -6.81 -6.51 -14.07
C GLN A 182 -7.57 -5.19 -14.15
N GLU A 183 -8.56 -5.09 -15.04
CA GLU A 183 -9.50 -3.96 -15.09
C GLU A 183 -10.72 -4.28 -14.21
N PHE A 184 -11.30 -3.24 -13.60
CA PHE A 184 -12.44 -3.32 -12.67
C PHE A 184 -13.77 -3.04 -13.36
#